data_AF-A0A817QTT6-F1
#
_entry.id   AF-A0A817QTT6-F1
#
_cell.length_a   1.000
_cell.length_b   1.000
_cell.length_c   1.000
_cell.angle_alpha   90.00
_cell.angle_beta   90.00
_cell.angle_gamma   90.00
#
_symmetry.space_group_name_H-M   'P 1'
#
loop_
_entity.id
_entity.type
_entity.pdbx_description
1 polymer ?
#
loop_
_entity_poly.entity_id
_entity_poly.type
_entity_poly.pdbx_seq_one_letter_code
_entity_poly.pdbx_strand_id
1 'polypeptide(L)'
;LFSTSFHVAYNYLNPHFEGQEHLSFCDIACASTILNTLFPSQKLNQSIIYSYVAKAHMSNGITLAKLSLFFQICGVYSIIRYSDHENFEEQFREDIKKQDNFIIVNYWRQYYINEKDYIHKSGHFALIAGFDQKTDYVLILDPNATRFPHHWLPLKHLVRMMSTYDKMASMPRGYLIITHQNNNKQSDQYRIYL
;
A
#
# COMPACT_ATOMS: atom_id res chain seq x y z
N LEU A 1 -22.32 13.16 -3.99
CA LEU A 1 -21.71 13.90 -5.12
C LEU A 1 -20.36 14.42 -4.64
N PHE A 2 -19.29 13.65 -4.88
CA PHE A 2 -17.94 14.01 -4.42
C PHE A 2 -17.37 15.11 -5.32
N SER A 3 -16.75 16.13 -4.71
CA SER A 3 -16.26 17.33 -5.40
C SER A 3 -15.03 17.06 -6.27
N THR A 4 -14.78 17.95 -7.22
CA THR A 4 -13.78 17.93 -8.30
C THR A 4 -12.29 17.92 -7.87
N SER A 5 -11.96 17.75 -6.58
CA SER A 5 -10.58 17.81 -6.05
C SER A 5 -10.08 16.46 -5.51
N PHE A 6 -10.65 15.37 -6.00
CA PHE A 6 -10.32 14.03 -5.53
C PHE A 6 -9.30 13.39 -6.46
N HIS A 7 -8.12 13.05 -5.93
CA HIS A 7 -7.18 12.20 -6.63
C HIS A 7 -7.58 10.73 -6.41
N VAL A 8 -8.14 10.04 -7.43
CA VAL A 8 -8.80 8.73 -7.26
C VAL A 8 -7.99 7.59 -7.91
N ALA A 9 -7.10 6.95 -7.17
CA ALA A 9 -6.51 5.66 -7.58
C ALA A 9 -7.52 4.49 -7.49
N TYR A 10 -8.62 4.68 -6.75
CA TYR A 10 -9.66 3.67 -6.49
C TYR A 10 -10.21 3.02 -7.76
N ASN A 11 -10.44 3.79 -8.83
CA ASN A 11 -11.00 3.25 -10.07
C ASN A 11 -10.06 2.24 -10.75
N TYR A 12 -8.76 2.35 -10.53
CA TYR A 12 -7.75 1.44 -11.06
C TYR A 12 -7.48 0.26 -10.11
N LEU A 13 -7.54 0.49 -8.81
CA LEU A 13 -7.25 -0.52 -7.79
C LEU A 13 -8.45 -1.44 -7.52
N ASN A 14 -9.65 -0.89 -7.38
CA ASN A 14 -10.84 -1.62 -6.95
C ASN A 14 -11.21 -2.82 -7.83
N PRO A 15 -11.09 -2.78 -9.18
CA PRO A 15 -11.36 -3.95 -10.02
C PRO A 15 -10.44 -5.15 -9.76
N HIS A 16 -9.27 -4.91 -9.15
CA HIS A 16 -8.24 -5.91 -8.86
C HIS A 16 -8.04 -6.11 -7.35
N PHE A 17 -8.86 -5.47 -6.52
CA PHE A 17 -8.74 -5.55 -5.08
C PHE A 17 -9.19 -6.92 -4.59
N GLU A 18 -8.36 -7.55 -3.75
CA GLU A 18 -8.67 -8.79 -3.06
C GLU A 18 -8.33 -8.66 -1.57
N GLY A 19 -9.21 -9.15 -0.71
CA GLY A 19 -8.94 -9.23 0.72
C GLY A 19 -7.84 -10.26 1.02
N GLN A 20 -7.04 -10.04 2.06
CA GLN A 20 -5.97 -10.96 2.45
C GLN A 20 -6.50 -12.37 2.76
N GLU A 21 -5.89 -13.38 2.12
CA GLU A 21 -6.28 -14.80 2.31
C GLU A 21 -5.83 -15.36 3.66
N HIS A 22 -4.74 -14.82 4.21
CA HIS A 22 -4.17 -15.20 5.50
C HIS A 22 -3.91 -13.97 6.38
N LEU A 23 -3.89 -14.16 7.71
CA LEU A 23 -3.72 -13.06 8.68
C LEU A 23 -2.45 -12.22 8.46
N SER A 24 -1.39 -12.81 7.92
CA SER A 24 -0.11 -12.15 7.65
C SER A 24 0.07 -11.67 6.20
N PHE A 25 -0.95 -11.73 5.34
CA PHE A 25 -0.85 -11.47 3.90
C PHE A 25 -1.28 -10.06 3.47
N CYS A 26 -1.37 -9.09 4.40
CA CYS A 26 -1.79 -7.72 4.04
C CYS A 26 -0.86 -7.07 3.00
N ASP A 27 0.43 -7.34 3.06
CA ASP A 27 1.46 -6.98 2.08
C ASP A 27 1.26 -7.68 0.73
N ILE A 28 1.05 -9.00 0.73
CA ILE A 28 0.82 -9.80 -0.48
C ILE A 28 -0.47 -9.40 -1.19
N ALA A 29 -1.54 -9.14 -0.45
CA ALA A 29 -2.80 -8.64 -0.99
C ALA A 29 -2.60 -7.26 -1.67
N CYS A 30 -1.91 -6.32 -1.01
CA CYS A 30 -1.56 -5.04 -1.63
C CYS A 30 -0.73 -5.23 -2.91
N ALA A 31 0.24 -6.14 -2.89
CA ALA A 31 1.08 -6.45 -4.03
C ALA A 31 0.30 -7.06 -5.20
N SER A 32 -0.59 -8.02 -4.91
CA SER A 32 -1.49 -8.64 -5.89
C SER A 32 -2.34 -7.59 -6.59
N THR A 33 -2.98 -6.71 -5.82
CA THR A 33 -3.83 -5.65 -6.37
C THR A 33 -3.03 -4.73 -7.29
N ILE A 34 -1.89 -4.20 -6.86
CA ILE A 34 -1.10 -3.29 -7.70
C ILE A 34 -0.55 -3.99 -8.94
N LEU A 35 0.00 -5.20 -8.80
CA LEU A 35 0.54 -5.93 -9.96
C LEU A 35 -0.53 -6.27 -10.99
N ASN A 36 -1.75 -6.61 -10.55
CA ASN A 36 -2.87 -6.83 -11.47
C ASN A 36 -3.43 -5.52 -12.06
N THR A 37 -3.34 -4.40 -11.35
CA THR A 37 -3.65 -3.08 -11.91
C THR A 37 -2.65 -2.71 -13.01
N LEU A 38 -1.35 -3.00 -12.82
CA LEU A 38 -0.30 -2.69 -13.80
C LEU A 38 -0.24 -3.69 -14.95
N PHE A 39 -0.50 -4.97 -14.68
CA PHE A 39 -0.34 -6.09 -15.62
C PHE A 39 -1.55 -7.04 -15.55
N PRO A 40 -2.76 -6.58 -15.93
CA PRO A 40 -4.01 -7.33 -15.74
C PRO A 40 -4.06 -8.68 -16.46
N SER A 41 -3.25 -8.87 -17.50
CA SER A 41 -3.14 -10.15 -18.23
C SER A 41 -2.48 -11.27 -17.43
N GLN A 42 -1.68 -10.94 -16.42
CA GLN A 42 -0.91 -11.92 -15.64
C GLN A 42 -1.78 -12.66 -14.61
N LYS A 43 -2.90 -12.05 -14.17
CA LYS A 43 -3.86 -12.63 -13.21
C LYS A 43 -3.17 -13.25 -12.00
N LEU A 44 -2.27 -12.50 -11.38
CA LEU A 44 -1.57 -12.94 -10.19
C LEU A 44 -2.55 -13.05 -9.03
N ASN A 45 -2.39 -14.07 -8.19
CA ASN A 45 -3.13 -14.17 -6.95
C ASN A 45 -2.14 -14.23 -5.77
N GLN A 46 -2.68 -14.16 -4.56
CA GLN A 46 -1.87 -14.12 -3.35
C GLN A 46 -1.03 -15.38 -3.17
N SER A 47 -1.51 -16.56 -3.59
CA SER A 47 -0.76 -17.82 -3.53
C SER A 47 0.46 -17.83 -4.48
N ILE A 48 0.29 -17.36 -5.71
CA ILE A 48 1.38 -17.22 -6.68
C ILE A 48 2.44 -16.26 -6.13
N ILE A 49 2.03 -15.06 -5.71
CA ILE A 49 2.95 -14.08 -5.12
C ILE A 49 3.62 -14.67 -3.88
N TYR A 50 2.86 -15.30 -2.99
CA TYR A 50 3.41 -15.96 -1.81
C TYR A 50 4.47 -16.99 -2.20
N SER A 51 4.31 -17.77 -3.26
CA SER A 51 5.36 -18.73 -3.67
C SER A 51 6.70 -18.05 -4.02
N TYR A 52 6.65 -16.83 -4.57
CA TYR A 52 7.84 -16.01 -4.85
C TYR A 52 8.41 -15.37 -3.59
N VAL A 53 7.55 -14.92 -2.66
CA VAL A 53 8.01 -14.29 -1.42
C VAL A 53 8.34 -15.31 -0.30
N ALA A 54 7.80 -16.54 -0.34
CA ALA A 54 8.00 -17.60 0.64
C ALA A 54 9.43 -18.15 0.60
N LYS A 55 10.08 -18.12 -0.56
CA LYS A 55 11.53 -18.35 -0.65
C LYS A 55 12.36 -17.25 0.03
N ALA A 56 11.77 -16.08 0.29
CA ALA A 56 12.46 -14.87 0.72
C ALA A 56 12.01 -14.32 2.10
N HIS A 57 11.65 -15.17 3.06
CA HIS A 57 11.51 -14.84 4.51
C HIS A 57 10.13 -14.37 5.05
N MET A 58 9.02 -15.04 4.72
CA MET A 58 7.64 -14.63 5.11
C MET A 58 6.91 -15.51 6.15
N SER A 59 7.56 -15.90 7.24
CA SER A 59 6.80 -16.29 8.45
C SER A 59 6.58 -15.03 9.29
N ASN A 60 5.36 -14.45 9.26
CA ASN A 60 4.89 -13.26 10.02
C ASN A 60 4.86 -11.88 9.31
N GLY A 61 4.78 -11.84 7.97
CA GLY A 61 4.75 -10.60 7.17
C GLY A 61 6.14 -10.10 6.77
N ILE A 62 6.23 -8.98 6.01
CA ILE A 62 7.51 -8.38 5.59
C ILE A 62 7.69 -6.92 6.01
N THR A 63 8.93 -6.43 5.92
CA THR A 63 9.27 -5.01 6.12
C THR A 63 8.98 -4.21 4.86
N LEU A 64 8.81 -2.89 5.00
CA LEU A 64 8.64 -1.98 3.87
C LEU A 64 9.75 -2.12 2.80
N ALA A 65 11.00 -2.34 3.23
CA ALA A 65 12.14 -2.56 2.33
C ALA A 65 12.03 -3.87 1.53
N LYS A 66 11.61 -4.96 2.18
CA LYS A 66 11.39 -6.25 1.50
C LYS A 66 10.26 -6.17 0.47
N LEU A 67 9.18 -5.45 0.80
CA LEU A 67 8.09 -5.22 -0.16
C LEU A 67 8.56 -4.42 -1.37
N SER A 68 9.35 -3.35 -1.16
CA SER A 68 9.97 -2.58 -2.24
C SER A 68 10.86 -3.45 -3.14
N LEU A 69 11.71 -4.28 -2.54
CA LEU A 69 12.58 -5.21 -3.27
C LEU A 69 11.76 -6.20 -4.10
N PHE A 70 10.65 -6.71 -3.57
CA PHE A 70 9.75 -7.59 -4.32
C PHE A 70 9.22 -6.92 -5.59
N PHE A 71 8.74 -5.68 -5.50
CA PHE A 71 8.32 -4.93 -6.68
C PHE A 71 9.46 -4.71 -7.68
N GLN A 72 10.67 -4.42 -7.19
CA GLN A 72 11.84 -4.24 -8.05
C GLN A 72 12.21 -5.55 -8.78
N ILE A 73 12.14 -6.70 -8.12
CA ILE A 73 12.33 -8.02 -8.74
C ILE A 73 11.26 -8.26 -9.82
N CYS A 74 10.03 -7.81 -9.59
CA CYS A 74 8.94 -7.86 -10.56
C CYS A 74 9.11 -6.89 -11.75
N GLY A 75 10.21 -6.12 -11.81
CA GLY A 75 10.43 -5.11 -12.84
C GLY A 75 9.60 -3.83 -12.66
N VAL A 76 9.05 -3.61 -11.47
CA VAL A 76 8.24 -2.43 -11.13
C VAL A 76 9.07 -1.46 -10.31
N TYR A 77 9.09 -0.20 -10.73
CA TYR A 77 9.80 0.84 -10.00
C TYR A 77 9.08 1.17 -8.70
N SER A 78 9.83 1.18 -7.61
CA SER A 78 9.32 1.54 -6.30
C SER A 78 10.30 2.42 -5.52
N ILE A 79 9.75 3.38 -4.77
CA ILE A 79 10.50 4.31 -3.93
C ILE A 79 9.97 4.22 -2.50
N ILE A 80 10.87 4.01 -1.53
CA ILE A 80 10.54 4.02 -0.11
C ILE A 80 10.59 5.45 0.43
N ARG A 81 9.63 5.78 1.30
CA ARG A 81 9.60 7.00 2.10
C ARG A 81 9.40 6.61 3.57
N TYR A 82 10.47 6.66 4.35
CA TYR A 82 10.43 6.48 5.79
C TYR A 82 9.95 7.75 6.50
N SER A 83 9.29 7.59 7.63
CA SER A 83 8.64 8.69 8.36
C SER A 83 9.56 9.55 9.22
N ASP A 84 10.84 9.21 9.30
CA ASP A 84 11.89 10.04 9.91
C ASP A 84 12.44 11.14 8.98
N HIS A 85 11.98 11.18 7.72
CA HIS A 85 12.34 12.24 6.78
C HIS A 85 11.74 13.60 7.18
N GLU A 86 12.49 14.68 6.97
CA GLU A 86 11.99 16.05 7.19
C GLU A 86 10.75 16.35 6.32
N ASN A 87 9.78 17.09 6.84
CA ASN A 87 8.55 17.42 6.09
C ASN A 87 7.78 16.20 5.55
N PHE A 88 7.90 15.02 6.19
CA PHE A 88 7.27 13.77 5.74
C PHE A 88 5.76 13.90 5.46
N GLU A 89 5.02 14.65 6.29
CA GLU A 89 3.58 14.88 6.06
C GLU A 89 3.30 15.65 4.76
N GLU A 90 4.06 16.72 4.50
CA GLU A 90 3.91 17.53 3.29
C GLU A 90 4.36 16.73 2.05
N GLN A 91 5.47 16.01 2.15
CA GLN A 91 5.94 15.13 1.08
C GLN A 91 4.91 14.03 0.78
N PHE A 92 4.28 13.45 1.80
CA PHE A 92 3.22 12.46 1.62
C PHE A 92 2.02 13.05 0.87
N ARG A 93 1.58 14.27 1.21
CA ARG A 93 0.52 14.99 0.47
C ARG A 93 0.87 15.17 -1.00
N GLU A 94 2.12 15.52 -1.31
CA GLU A 94 2.52 15.75 -2.69
C GLU A 94 2.62 14.44 -3.47
N ASP A 95 3.07 13.36 -2.84
CA ASP A 95 3.20 12.06 -3.50
C ASP A 95 1.85 11.39 -3.78
N ILE A 96 0.86 11.53 -2.89
CA ILE A 96 -0.51 10.98 -3.11
C ILE A 96 -1.32 11.75 -4.15
N LYS A 97 -0.89 12.94 -4.58
CA LYS A 97 -1.57 13.73 -5.64
C LYS A 97 -1.14 13.36 -7.05
N LYS A 98 0.00 12.68 -7.21
CA LYS A 98 0.58 12.35 -8.52
C LYS A 98 -0.17 11.19 -9.15
N GLN A 99 -0.67 11.38 -10.37
CA GLN A 99 -1.60 10.44 -11.01
C GLN A 99 -1.02 9.08 -11.38
N ASP A 100 0.28 9.01 -11.64
CA ASP A 100 0.96 7.76 -12.00
C ASP A 100 1.46 6.98 -10.77
N ASN A 101 1.16 7.45 -9.56
CA ASN A 101 1.58 6.82 -8.32
C ASN A 101 0.47 5.93 -7.75
N PHE A 102 0.83 4.67 -7.47
CA PHE A 102 0.13 3.86 -6.49
C PHE A 102 0.90 3.90 -5.17
N ILE A 103 0.17 3.97 -4.06
CA ILE A 103 0.77 4.15 -2.74
C ILE A 103 0.35 2.99 -1.83
N ILE A 104 1.33 2.27 -1.29
CA ILE A 104 1.13 1.33 -0.18
C ILE A 104 1.65 1.99 1.09
N VAL A 105 0.82 2.06 2.13
CA VAL A 105 1.25 2.56 3.45
C VAL A 105 1.57 1.40 4.37
N ASN A 106 2.69 1.51 5.10
CA ASN A 106 3.00 0.67 6.24
C ASN A 106 2.79 1.48 7.51
N TYR A 107 1.85 1.06 8.35
CA TYR A 107 1.46 1.85 9.50
C TYR A 107 1.10 0.95 10.68
N TRP A 108 1.16 1.52 11.88
CA TRP A 108 0.67 0.85 13.08
C TRP A 108 -0.85 1.02 13.16
N ARG A 109 -1.57 -0.01 12.71
CA ARG A 109 -3.03 0.00 12.66
C ARG A 109 -3.61 -0.14 14.05
N GLN A 110 -4.62 0.67 14.33
CA GLN A 110 -5.29 0.71 15.63
C GLN A 110 -6.80 0.86 15.42
N TYR A 111 -7.58 -0.12 15.89
CA TYR A 111 -9.05 -0.03 15.90
C TYR A 111 -9.57 0.16 17.30
N TYR A 112 -10.53 1.07 17.44
CA TYR A 112 -11.11 1.47 18.71
C TYR A 112 -12.36 0.65 19.03
N ILE A 113 -12.51 0.24 20.29
CA ILE A 113 -13.78 -0.23 20.87
C ILE A 113 -14.56 0.98 21.39
N ASN A 114 -13.83 1.96 21.94
CA ASN A 114 -14.29 3.26 22.42
C ASN A 114 -13.14 4.27 22.28
N GLU A 115 -13.34 5.55 22.64
CA GLU A 115 -12.33 6.61 22.46
C GLU A 115 -10.94 6.33 23.07
N LYS A 116 -10.83 5.40 24.04
CA LYS A 116 -9.59 5.13 24.79
C LYS A 116 -9.06 3.70 24.62
N ASP A 117 -9.92 2.74 24.29
CA ASP A 117 -9.60 1.32 24.23
C ASP A 117 -9.58 0.80 22.78
N TYR A 118 -8.65 -0.12 22.51
CA TYR A 118 -8.43 -0.66 21.18
C TYR A 118 -8.61 -2.17 21.14
N ILE A 119 -9.27 -2.68 20.11
CA ILE A 119 -9.50 -4.11 19.91
C ILE A 119 -8.35 -4.81 19.18
N HIS A 120 -7.58 -4.06 18.38
CA HIS A 120 -6.53 -4.63 17.55
C HIS A 120 -5.43 -3.60 17.30
N LYS A 121 -4.18 -4.03 17.54
CA LYS A 121 -2.98 -3.22 17.34
C LYS A 121 -1.91 -4.09 16.68
N SER A 122 -1.53 -3.76 15.46
CA SER A 122 -0.44 -4.44 14.76
C SER A 122 0.15 -3.54 13.68
N GLY A 123 1.34 -3.92 13.18
CA GLY A 123 1.77 -3.45 11.88
C GLY A 123 0.79 -3.92 10.80
N HIS A 124 0.58 -3.08 9.78
CA HIS A 124 -0.31 -3.38 8.67
C HIS A 124 0.18 -2.73 7.38
N PHE A 125 -0.22 -3.29 6.25
CA PHE A 125 -0.10 -2.67 4.94
C PHE A 125 -1.48 -2.45 4.34
N ALA A 126 -1.69 -1.30 3.71
CA ALA A 126 -2.91 -1.00 2.97
C ALA A 126 -2.62 -0.08 1.78
N LEU A 127 -3.58 0.03 0.86
CA LEU A 127 -3.47 0.91 -0.30
C LEU A 127 -4.15 2.25 -0.03
N ILE A 128 -3.54 3.34 -0.53
CA ILE A 128 -4.24 4.62 -0.66
C ILE A 128 -4.95 4.65 -2.00
N ALA A 129 -6.27 4.78 -1.96
CA ALA A 129 -7.13 4.77 -3.13
C ALA A 129 -7.72 6.14 -3.47
N GLY A 130 -7.57 7.09 -2.56
CA GLY A 130 -8.22 8.38 -2.67
C GLY A 130 -7.61 9.41 -1.74
N PHE A 131 -7.63 10.65 -2.18
CA PHE A 131 -7.28 11.80 -1.34
C PHE A 131 -8.26 12.94 -1.59
N ASP A 132 -8.94 13.38 -0.53
CA ASP A 132 -9.79 14.56 -0.53
C ASP A 132 -9.00 15.74 0.05
N GLN A 133 -8.55 16.63 -0.84
CA GLN A 133 -7.75 17.80 -0.47
C GLN A 133 -8.52 18.79 0.42
N LYS A 134 -9.85 18.85 0.29
CA LYS A 134 -10.67 19.84 1.01
C LYS A 134 -10.84 19.44 2.48
N THR A 135 -11.06 18.16 2.73
CA THR A 135 -11.29 17.65 4.09
C THR A 135 -10.02 17.14 4.76
N ASP A 136 -8.97 16.90 3.97
CA ASP A 136 -7.72 16.29 4.40
C ASP A 136 -7.84 14.83 4.88
N TYR A 137 -8.58 14.04 4.09
CA TYR A 137 -8.79 12.62 4.34
C TYR A 137 -8.22 11.79 3.20
N VAL A 138 -7.74 10.60 3.55
CA VAL A 138 -7.29 9.58 2.60
C VAL A 138 -8.17 8.35 2.69
N LEU A 139 -8.48 7.76 1.53
CA LEU A 139 -9.25 6.53 1.42
C LEU A 139 -8.30 5.34 1.51
N ILE A 140 -8.50 4.52 2.55
CA ILE A 140 -7.76 3.29 2.79
C ILE A 140 -8.54 2.12 2.20
N LEU A 141 -7.95 1.42 1.23
CA LEU A 141 -8.38 0.06 0.85
C LEU A 141 -7.65 -0.92 1.78
N ASP A 142 -8.30 -1.29 2.88
CA ASP A 142 -7.72 -2.24 3.86
C ASP A 142 -7.81 -3.69 3.35
N PRO A 143 -6.69 -4.41 3.20
CA PRO A 143 -6.69 -5.82 2.81
C PRO A 143 -7.49 -6.74 3.74
N ASN A 144 -7.69 -6.37 5.01
CA ASN A 144 -8.52 -7.12 5.94
C ASN A 144 -10.02 -6.79 5.76
N ALA A 145 -10.47 -6.71 4.50
CA ALA A 145 -11.77 -6.19 4.09
C ALA A 145 -12.97 -6.96 4.65
N THR A 146 -12.79 -8.25 4.97
CA THR A 146 -13.83 -9.08 5.60
C THR A 146 -14.16 -8.64 7.02
N ARG A 147 -13.20 -8.00 7.71
CA ARG A 147 -13.37 -7.49 9.08
C ARG A 147 -13.50 -5.98 9.13
N PHE A 148 -12.85 -5.27 8.21
CA PHE A 148 -12.75 -3.82 8.23
C PHE A 148 -13.02 -3.26 6.84
N PRO A 149 -14.13 -2.51 6.63
CA PRO A 149 -14.44 -1.95 5.32
C PRO A 149 -13.38 -0.91 4.91
N HIS A 150 -13.35 -0.61 3.60
CA HIS A 150 -12.64 0.56 3.10
C HIS A 150 -13.16 1.81 3.81
N HIS A 151 -12.25 2.67 4.24
CA HIS A 151 -12.60 3.77 5.13
C HIS A 151 -11.74 4.99 4.88
N TRP A 152 -12.31 6.13 5.25
CA TRP A 152 -11.65 7.43 5.22
C TRP A 152 -10.97 7.69 6.55
N LEU A 153 -9.71 8.12 6.51
CA LEU A 153 -8.92 8.46 7.68
C LEU A 153 -8.32 9.86 7.50
N PRO A 154 -8.31 10.73 8.54
CA PRO A 154 -7.59 11.99 8.46
C PRO A 154 -6.11 11.73 8.14
N LEU A 155 -5.54 12.43 7.17
CA LEU A 155 -4.17 12.22 6.71
C LEU A 155 -3.17 12.32 7.87
N LYS A 156 -3.32 13.35 8.72
CA LYS A 156 -2.50 13.54 9.93
C LYS A 156 -2.52 12.35 10.89
N HIS A 157 -3.62 11.60 10.97
CA HIS A 157 -3.70 10.40 11.82
C HIS A 157 -2.91 9.26 11.19
N LEU A 158 -3.04 9.07 9.88
CA LEU A 158 -2.25 8.09 9.16
C LEU A 158 -0.75 8.38 9.27
N VAL A 159 -0.33 9.64 9.11
CA VAL A 159 1.06 10.07 9.28
C VAL A 159 1.59 9.70 10.66
N ARG A 160 0.83 9.96 11.74
CA ARG A 160 1.21 9.53 13.09
C ARG A 160 1.34 8.02 13.21
N MET A 161 0.44 7.25 12.58
CA MET A 161 0.50 5.79 12.59
C MET A 161 1.70 5.25 11.77
N MET A 162 2.10 5.93 10.69
CA MET A 162 3.32 5.64 9.93
C MET A 162 4.58 6.04 10.70
N SER A 163 4.51 7.09 11.53
CA SER A 163 5.62 7.61 12.37
C SER A 163 5.95 6.74 13.58
N THR A 164 5.67 5.44 13.50
CA THR A 164 5.91 4.47 14.57
C THR A 164 7.06 3.54 14.19
N TYR A 165 7.83 3.08 15.18
CA TYR A 165 8.98 2.21 14.95
C TYR A 165 8.55 0.77 14.57
N ASP A 166 9.11 0.23 13.49
CA ASP A 166 9.01 -1.18 13.13
C ASP A 166 10.22 -1.95 13.68
N LYS A 167 9.97 -2.78 14.69
CA LYS A 167 11.00 -3.62 15.32
C LYS A 167 11.62 -4.61 14.35
N MET A 168 10.85 -5.11 13.38
CA MET A 168 11.36 -6.08 12.40
C MET A 168 12.33 -5.42 11.42
N ALA A 169 12.05 -4.17 11.02
CA ALA A 169 12.89 -3.41 10.11
C ALA A 169 14.05 -2.69 10.82
N SER A 170 13.96 -2.52 12.14
CA SER A 170 14.78 -1.58 12.91
C SER A 170 14.80 -0.16 12.34
N MET A 171 13.67 0.24 11.76
CA MET A 171 13.45 1.51 11.07
C MET A 171 12.03 1.99 11.40
N PRO A 172 11.73 3.29 11.31
CA PRO A 172 10.35 3.74 11.33
C PRO A 172 9.56 3.17 10.15
N ARG A 173 8.23 3.13 10.25
CA ARG A 173 7.38 2.79 9.10
C ARG A 173 7.28 4.00 8.15
N GLY A 174 6.38 3.92 7.18
CA GLY A 174 6.30 4.90 6.11
C GLY A 174 5.42 4.42 4.98
N TYR A 175 5.74 4.81 3.75
CA TYR A 175 5.01 4.39 2.57
C TYR A 175 5.93 4.03 1.41
N LEU A 176 5.36 3.27 0.48
CA LEU A 176 5.97 2.89 -0.78
C LEU A 176 5.22 3.61 -1.90
N ILE A 177 5.97 4.29 -2.76
CA ILE A 177 5.47 4.81 -4.02
C ILE A 177 5.78 3.78 -5.09
N ILE A 178 4.79 3.43 -5.88
CA ILE A 178 4.91 2.49 -6.99
C ILE A 178 4.46 3.21 -8.25
N THR A 179 5.30 3.20 -9.27
CA THR A 179 4.99 3.86 -10.55
C THR A 179 5.19 2.87 -11.68
N HIS A 180 4.32 2.92 -12.67
CA HIS A 180 4.60 2.26 -13.94
C HIS A 180 5.76 3.00 -14.63
N GLN A 181 6.86 2.31 -14.96
CA GLN A 181 7.86 2.91 -15.84
C GLN A 181 7.28 2.95 -17.26
N ASN A 182 6.64 4.08 -17.63
CA ASN A 182 6.37 4.40 -19.03
C ASN A 182 7.68 4.79 -19.72
N ASN A 183 8.57 3.82 -19.93
CA ASN A 183 9.63 3.98 -20.90
C ASN A 183 9.06 3.59 -22.26
N ASN A 184 8.89 4.56 -23.16
CA ASN A 184 8.46 4.41 -24.55
C ASN A 184 9.23 3.31 -25.31
N LYS A 185 8.89 2.04 -25.08
CA LYS A 185 9.22 0.87 -25.90
C LYS A 185 8.04 -0.09 -25.83
N GLN A 186 7.45 -0.30 -27.01
CA GLN A 186 6.46 -1.30 -27.42
C GLN A 186 5.86 -2.20 -26.32
N SER A 187 4.54 -2.10 -26.24
CA SER A 187 3.57 -2.71 -25.31
C SER A 187 3.53 -4.24 -25.20
N ASP A 188 4.47 -4.98 -25.78
CA ASP A 188 4.40 -6.45 -25.86
C ASP A 188 5.49 -7.19 -25.05
N GLN A 189 6.28 -6.48 -24.22
CA GLN A 189 7.42 -7.09 -23.53
C GLN A 189 7.48 -6.94 -22.01
N TYR A 190 6.48 -6.34 -21.37
CA TYR A 190 6.43 -6.22 -19.90
C TYR A 190 6.01 -7.56 -19.27
N ARG A 191 6.93 -8.52 -19.28
CA ARG A 191 6.84 -9.71 -18.45
C ARG A 191 7.26 -9.34 -17.04
N ILE A 192 6.41 -9.63 -16.07
CA ILE A 192 6.85 -9.69 -14.69
C ILE A 192 7.85 -10.85 -14.62
N TYR A 193 9.04 -10.60 -14.07
CA TYR A 193 10.04 -11.66 -13.85
C TYR A 193 9.65 -12.46 -12.61
N LEU A 194 8.58 -13.24 -12.74
CA LEU A 194 8.14 -14.25 -11.80
C LEU A 194 8.57 -15.61 -12.32
#